data_AF-A0A127T786-F1
#
_entry.id   AF-A0A127T786-F1
#
_cell.length_a   1.000
_cell.length_b   1.000
_cell.length_c   1.000
_cell.angle_alpha   90.00
_cell.angle_beta   90.00
_cell.angle_gamma   90.00
#
_symmetry.space_group_name_H-M   'P 1'
#
loop_
_entity.id
_entity.type
_entity.pdbx_description
1 polymer ?
#
loop_
_entity_poly.entity_id
_entity_poly.type
_entity_poly.pdbx_seq_one_letter_code
_entity_poly.pdbx_strand_id
1 'polypeptide(L)'
;LQAHGKVNIPIYTTLVGGLVNIITDYILIGMGAIHIYGAAIATIAYCAVIMFLNVIAMHKTMDLPPRILKQFVKPMIATALMAVAAYLTYEAAWNLLGSTALSTIASVCVAGAVYLALVYGMKIITWEDCQLLPKSQLIARILHIVPDSAED
;
A
#
# COMPACT_ATOMS: atom_id res chain seq x y z
N LEU A 1 6.91 -14.75 5.73
CA LEU A 1 8.15 -15.44 6.17
C LEU A 1 8.12 -15.81 7.66
N GLN A 2 7.82 -14.89 8.58
CA GLN A 2 7.76 -15.18 10.02
C GLN A 2 6.67 -16.20 10.39
N ALA A 3 5.48 -16.10 9.79
CA ALA A 3 4.38 -17.07 9.97
C ALA A 3 4.72 -18.50 9.49
N HIS A 4 5.72 -18.64 8.62
CA HIS A 4 6.21 -19.94 8.14
C HIS A 4 7.46 -20.42 8.91
N GLY A 5 7.73 -19.86 10.09
CA GLY A 5 8.86 -20.24 10.95
C GLY A 5 10.23 -19.73 10.49
N LYS A 6 10.32 -19.01 9.37
CA LYS A 6 11.58 -18.49 8.82
C LYS A 6 11.81 -17.06 9.28
N VAL A 7 11.96 -16.88 10.59
CA VAL A 7 12.09 -15.57 11.25
C VAL A 7 13.45 -14.91 11.02
N ASN A 8 14.51 -15.71 10.84
CA ASN A 8 15.87 -15.23 10.65
C ASN A 8 16.03 -14.41 9.36
N ILE A 9 15.33 -14.78 8.28
CA ILE A 9 15.40 -14.09 6.98
C ILE A 9 14.91 -12.63 7.11
N PRO A 10 13.69 -12.36 7.62
CA PRO A 10 13.22 -11.00 7.91
C PRO A 10 14.20 -10.19 8.75
N ILE A 11 14.81 -10.78 9.79
CA ILE A 11 15.76 -10.08 10.66
C ILE A 11 16.96 -9.57 9.85
N TYR A 12 17.59 -10.42 9.03
CA TYR A 12 18.71 -10.00 8.19
C TYR A 12 18.29 -8.95 7.15
N THR A 13 17.12 -9.10 6.53
CA THR A 13 16.64 -8.11 5.55
C THR A 13 16.38 -6.74 6.18
N THR A 14 15.85 -6.71 7.41
CA THR A 14 15.61 -5.47 8.15
C THR A 14 16.92 -4.82 8.61
N LEU A 15 17.93 -5.61 9.00
CA LEU A 15 19.26 -5.10 9.34
C LEU A 15 19.94 -4.45 8.12
N VAL A 16 19.91 -5.12 6.97
CA VAL A 16 20.45 -4.58 5.70
C VAL A 16 19.69 -3.32 5.28
N GLY A 17 18.35 -3.34 5.37
CA GLY A 17 17.54 -2.16 5.14
C GLY A 17 17.94 -1.01 6.06
N GLY A 18 18.07 -1.26 7.36
CA GLY A 18 18.44 -0.26 8.35
C GLY A 18 19.79 0.40 8.07
N LEU A 19 20.79 -0.39 7.64
CA LEU A 19 22.08 0.12 7.17
C LEU A 19 21.92 1.06 5.96
N VAL A 20 21.13 0.67 4.96
CA VAL A 20 20.86 1.52 3.79
C VAL A 20 20.14 2.80 4.21
N ASN A 21 19.21 2.72 5.18
CA ASN A 21 18.53 3.90 5.70
C ASN A 21 19.51 4.87 6.32
N ILE A 22 20.37 4.41 7.24
CA ILE A 22 21.36 5.27 7.93
C ILE A 22 22.28 5.97 6.92
N ILE A 23 22.78 5.22 5.92
CA ILE A 23 23.66 5.77 4.88
C ILE A 23 22.93 6.81 4.02
N THR A 24 21.72 6.47 3.56
CA THR A 24 20.93 7.35 2.67
C THR A 24 20.51 8.61 3.42
N ASP A 25 20.06 8.47 4.66
CA ASP A 25 19.61 9.57 5.51
C ASP A 25 20.75 10.53 5.81
N TYR A 26 21.94 10.00 6.12
CA TYR A 26 23.14 10.81 6.34
C TYR A 26 23.55 11.62 5.09
N ILE A 27 23.50 11.00 3.90
CA ILE A 27 23.86 11.66 2.63
C ILE A 27 22.79 12.69 2.23
N LEU A 28 21.50 12.34 2.27
CA LEU A 28 20.41 13.21 1.80
C LEU A 28 20.10 14.35 2.76
N ILE A 29 20.17 14.13 4.09
CA ILE A 29 19.98 15.20 5.07
C ILE A 29 21.21 16.13 5.08
N GLY A 30 22.41 15.57 4.89
CA GLY A 30 23.65 16.35 4.79
C GLY A 30 23.67 17.28 3.57
N MET A 31 22.93 16.96 2.51
CA MET A 31 22.69 17.87 1.39
C MET A 31 21.69 18.97 1.79
N GLY A 32 22.21 20.17 2.05
CA GLY A 32 21.44 21.35 2.42
C GLY A 32 20.40 21.86 1.38
N ALA A 33 20.15 21.12 0.31
CA ALA A 33 19.08 21.39 -0.64
C ALA A 33 17.78 20.62 -0.32
N ILE A 34 17.86 19.50 0.42
CA ILE A 34 16.74 18.56 0.59
C ILE A 34 16.30 18.45 2.07
N HIS A 35 17.18 18.75 3.04
CA HIS A 35 16.88 18.83 4.48
C HIS A 35 15.82 17.79 4.94
N ILE A 36 14.61 18.23 5.28
CA ILE A 36 13.53 17.39 5.84
C ILE A 36 12.92 16.43 4.81
N TYR A 37 12.94 16.77 3.52
CA TYR A 37 12.49 15.87 2.46
C TYR A 37 13.44 14.70 2.28
N GLY A 38 14.69 14.84 2.73
CA GLY A 38 15.72 13.80 2.63
C GLY A 38 15.33 12.57 3.44
N ALA A 39 14.81 12.78 4.64
CA ALA A 39 14.33 11.73 5.53
C ALA A 39 13.13 10.95 4.94
N ALA A 40 12.23 11.65 4.26
CA ALA A 40 11.09 11.02 3.60
C ALA A 40 11.56 10.11 2.45
N ILE A 41 12.50 10.58 1.64
CA ILE A 41 13.07 9.80 0.52
C ILE A 41 13.87 8.60 1.06
N ALA A 42 14.67 8.79 2.11
CA ALA A 42 15.42 7.70 2.76
C ALA A 42 14.48 6.60 3.26
N THR A 43 13.35 6.97 3.87
CA THR A 43 12.32 6.03 4.34
C THR A 43 11.71 5.23 3.18
N ILE A 44 11.41 5.88 2.05
CA ILE A 44 10.89 5.20 0.87
C ILE A 44 11.91 4.20 0.32
N ALA A 45 13.18 4.62 0.22
CA ALA A 45 14.27 3.76 -0.24
C ALA A 45 14.47 2.55 0.67
N TYR A 46 14.47 2.77 1.99
CA TYR A 46 14.53 1.73 3.01
C TYR A 46 13.42 0.69 2.84
N CYS A 47 12.16 1.14 2.74
CA CYS A 47 11.01 0.26 2.55
C CYS A 47 11.12 -0.52 1.24
N ALA A 48 11.57 0.11 0.16
CA ALA A 48 11.76 -0.54 -1.14
C ALA A 48 12.81 -1.66 -1.05
N VAL A 49 13.96 -1.40 -0.44
CA VAL A 49 15.04 -2.40 -0.26
C VAL A 49 14.53 -3.59 0.53
N ILE A 50 13.88 -3.38 1.68
CA ILE A 50 13.33 -4.48 2.50
C ILE A 50 12.30 -5.27 1.71
N MET A 51 11.41 -4.60 0.97
CA MET A 51 10.41 -5.25 0.14
C MET A 51 11.06 -6.16 -0.91
N PHE A 52 12.03 -5.66 -1.67
CA PHE A 52 12.72 -6.45 -2.70
C PHE A 52 13.47 -7.64 -2.11
N LEU A 53 14.21 -7.44 -1.03
CA LEU A 53 14.94 -8.53 -0.35
C LEU A 53 13.99 -9.61 0.16
N ASN A 54 12.85 -9.22 0.75
CA ASN A 54 11.83 -10.16 1.23
C ASN A 54 11.17 -10.92 0.07
N VAL A 55 10.86 -10.26 -1.04
CA VAL A 55 10.28 -10.91 -2.22
C VAL A 55 11.27 -11.92 -2.82
N ILE A 56 12.55 -11.56 -2.97
CA ILE A 56 13.59 -12.48 -3.46
C ILE A 56 13.73 -13.68 -2.52
N ALA A 57 13.78 -13.42 -1.21
CA ALA A 57 13.89 -14.48 -0.22
C ALA A 57 12.67 -15.40 -0.24
N MET A 58 11.45 -14.87 -0.43
CA MET A 58 10.24 -15.68 -0.60
C MET A 58 10.34 -16.60 -1.82
N HIS A 59 10.76 -16.07 -2.97
CA HIS A 59 10.93 -16.88 -4.20
C HIS A 59 11.98 -17.98 -4.05
N LYS A 60 13.04 -17.74 -3.28
CA LYS A 60 14.10 -18.74 -3.04
C LYS A 60 13.71 -19.82 -2.03
N THR A 61 12.72 -19.55 -1.18
CA THR A 61 12.53 -20.28 0.08
C THR A 61 11.18 -20.97 0.19
N MET A 62 10.24 -20.67 -0.72
CA MET A 62 8.91 -21.26 -0.79
C MET A 62 8.76 -22.02 -2.12
N ASP A 63 8.26 -23.25 -2.06
CA ASP A 63 8.11 -24.11 -3.25
C ASP A 63 6.99 -23.62 -4.19
N LEU A 64 5.99 -22.89 -3.66
CA LEU A 64 5.01 -22.12 -4.42
C LEU A 64 5.21 -20.62 -4.15
N PRO A 65 6.00 -19.90 -4.98
CA PRO A 65 6.10 -18.46 -4.86
C PRO A 65 4.74 -17.82 -5.18
N PRO A 66 4.20 -16.96 -4.30
CA PRO A 66 2.97 -16.24 -4.59
C PRO A 66 3.13 -15.37 -5.83
N ARG A 67 2.05 -15.21 -6.62
CA ARG A 67 2.02 -14.34 -7.81
C ARG A 67 1.94 -12.86 -7.41
N ILE A 68 2.97 -12.38 -6.70
CA ILE A 68 3.06 -11.01 -6.14
C ILE A 68 2.78 -9.96 -7.22
N LEU A 69 3.38 -10.08 -8.40
CA LEU A 69 3.18 -9.13 -9.50
C LEU A 69 1.70 -9.01 -9.93
N LYS A 70 0.99 -10.13 -10.07
CA LYS A 70 -0.41 -10.12 -10.50
C LYS A 70 -1.34 -9.56 -9.42
N GLN A 71 -1.02 -9.82 -8.15
CA GLN A 71 -1.78 -9.32 -7.01
C GLN A 71 -1.53 -7.83 -6.73
N PHE A 72 -0.34 -7.31 -7.08
CA PHE A 72 0.05 -5.91 -6.83
C PHE A 72 -0.46 -4.93 -7.90
N VAL A 73 -0.71 -5.41 -9.13
CA VAL A 73 -1.20 -4.56 -10.23
C VAL A 73 -2.57 -3.94 -9.92
N LYS A 74 -3.52 -4.70 -9.36
CA LYS A 74 -4.86 -4.16 -9.08
C LYS A 74 -4.82 -3.02 -8.04
N PRO A 75 -4.15 -3.17 -6.87
CA PRO A 75 -3.93 -2.06 -5.95
C PRO A 75 -3.26 -0.86 -6.59
N MET A 76 -2.21 -1.06 -7.40
CA MET A 76 -1.52 0.05 -8.07
C MET A 76 -2.45 0.88 -8.97
N ILE A 77 -3.30 0.21 -9.76
CA ILE A 77 -4.28 0.90 -10.60
C ILE A 77 -5.28 1.66 -9.73
N ALA A 78 -5.76 1.05 -8.65
CA ALA A 78 -6.66 1.71 -7.71
C ALA A 78 -6.03 2.96 -7.06
N THR A 79 -4.76 2.89 -6.65
CA THR A 79 -4.03 4.03 -6.08
C THR A 79 -3.79 5.13 -7.12
N ALA A 80 -3.47 4.78 -8.36
CA ALA A 80 -3.27 5.75 -9.44
C ALA A 80 -4.56 6.51 -9.76
N LEU A 81 -5.68 5.80 -9.91
CA LEU A 81 -6.99 6.42 -10.14
C LEU A 81 -7.44 7.29 -8.96
N MET A 82 -7.20 6.83 -7.73
CA MET A 82 -7.45 7.62 -6.52
C MET A 82 -6.63 8.92 -6.53
N ALA A 83 -5.34 8.87 -6.89
CA ALA A 83 -4.49 10.05 -6.93
C ALA A 83 -4.96 11.09 -7.96
N VAL A 84 -5.40 10.62 -9.13
CA VAL A 84 -6.01 11.50 -10.16
C VAL A 84 -7.30 12.14 -9.65
N ALA A 85 -8.19 11.35 -9.04
CA ALA A 85 -9.43 11.87 -8.46
C ALA A 85 -9.16 12.89 -7.34
N ALA A 86 -8.17 12.63 -6.47
CA ALA A 86 -7.77 13.54 -5.41
C ALA A 86 -7.28 14.88 -5.97
N TYR A 87 -6.47 14.85 -7.02
CA TYR A 87 -5.95 16.05 -7.67
C TYR A 87 -7.08 16.89 -8.29
N LEU A 88 -7.95 16.26 -9.09
CA LEU A 88 -9.06 16.95 -9.75
C LEU A 88 -10.06 17.54 -8.75
N THR A 89 -10.34 16.81 -7.67
CA THR A 89 -11.27 17.28 -6.62
C THR A 89 -10.68 18.40 -5.79
N TYR A 90 -9.37 18.37 -5.52
CA TYR A 90 -8.69 19.46 -4.85
C TYR A 90 -8.71 20.72 -5.72
N GLU A 91 -8.39 20.61 -7.01
CA GLU A 91 -8.39 21.74 -7.94
C GLU A 91 -9.80 22.35 -8.08
N ALA A 92 -10.83 21.51 -8.24
CA ALA A 92 -12.22 21.97 -8.31
C ALA A 92 -12.67 22.65 -7.01
N ALA A 93 -12.36 22.07 -5.85
CA ALA A 93 -12.74 22.64 -4.55
C ALA A 93 -11.98 23.94 -4.25
N TRP A 94 -10.71 24.03 -4.66
CA TRP A 94 -9.90 25.23 -4.53
C TRP A 94 -10.50 26.39 -5.32
N ASN A 95 -10.90 26.15 -6.57
CA ASN A 95 -11.52 27.15 -7.43
C ASN A 95 -12.88 27.65 -6.91
N LEU A 96 -13.65 26.80 -6.21
CA LEU A 96 -14.97 27.17 -5.69
C LEU A 96 -14.92 27.84 -4.30
N LEU A 97 -14.07 27.37 -3.39
CA LEU A 97 -14.10 27.77 -1.98
C LEU A 97 -12.94 28.69 -1.56
N GLY A 98 -11.84 28.72 -2.32
CA GLY A 98 -10.66 29.55 -2.01
C GLY A 98 -9.97 29.23 -0.67
N SER A 99 -10.37 28.17 0.03
CA SER A 99 -9.85 27.76 1.33
C SER A 99 -9.10 26.45 1.24
N THR A 100 -7.83 26.45 1.66
CA THR A 100 -6.95 25.28 1.59
C THR A 100 -7.48 24.14 2.44
N ALA A 101 -7.96 24.43 3.65
CA ALA A 101 -8.40 23.42 4.61
C ALA A 101 -9.64 22.67 4.10
N LEU A 102 -10.66 23.38 3.62
CA LEU A 102 -11.87 22.74 3.09
C LEU A 102 -11.58 21.96 1.80
N SER A 103 -10.71 22.48 0.94
CA SER A 103 -10.32 21.81 -0.31
C SER A 103 -9.59 20.49 -0.04
N THR A 104 -8.68 20.47 0.94
CA THR A 104 -7.98 19.24 1.35
C THR A 104 -8.94 18.23 1.96
N ILE A 105 -9.84 18.64 2.84
CA ILE A 105 -10.81 17.74 3.47
C ILE A 105 -11.73 17.12 2.40
N ALA A 106 -12.26 17.94 1.49
CA ALA A 106 -13.11 17.47 0.40
C ALA A 106 -12.35 16.49 -0.51
N SER A 107 -11.12 16.80 -0.88
CA SER A 107 -10.27 15.93 -1.70
C SER A 107 -10.02 14.57 -1.02
N VAL A 108 -9.69 14.56 0.28
CA VAL A 108 -9.47 13.31 1.03
C VAL A 108 -10.73 12.47 1.13
N CYS A 109 -11.89 13.09 1.38
CA CYS A 109 -13.17 12.37 1.42
C CYS A 109 -13.51 11.71 0.08
N VAL A 110 -13.33 12.44 -1.03
CA VAL A 110 -13.60 11.89 -2.37
C VAL A 110 -12.58 10.82 -2.74
N ALA A 111 -11.29 11.04 -2.48
CA ALA A 111 -10.24 10.05 -2.72
C ALA A 111 -10.52 8.74 -1.97
N GLY A 112 -10.91 8.83 -0.69
CA GLY A 112 -11.29 7.68 0.11
C GLY A 112 -12.49 6.91 -0.47
N ALA A 113 -13.54 7.63 -0.88
CA ALA A 113 -14.71 7.02 -1.51
C ALA A 113 -14.38 6.33 -2.84
N VAL A 114 -13.56 6.97 -3.70
CA VAL A 114 -13.09 6.41 -4.97
C VAL A 114 -12.26 5.17 -4.74
N TYR A 115 -11.33 5.18 -3.78
CA TYR A 115 -10.53 4.02 -3.44
C TYR A 115 -11.39 2.84 -2.99
N LEU A 116 -12.36 3.06 -2.09
CA LEU A 116 -13.28 2.00 -1.65
C LEU A 116 -14.10 1.44 -2.81
N ALA A 117 -14.63 2.30 -3.68
CA ALA A 117 -15.39 1.87 -4.85
C ALA A 117 -14.54 1.04 -5.82
N LEU A 118 -13.29 1.44 -6.07
CA LEU A 118 -12.36 0.73 -6.95
C LEU A 118 -11.91 -0.62 -6.35
N VAL A 119 -11.61 -0.65 -5.04
CA VAL A 119 -11.23 -1.89 -4.34
C VAL A 119 -12.36 -2.92 -4.41
N TYR A 120 -13.60 -2.48 -4.22
CA TYR A 120 -14.78 -3.32 -4.37
C TYR A 120 -15.00 -3.76 -5.83
N GLY A 121 -15.00 -2.81 -6.77
CA GLY A 121 -15.25 -3.09 -8.19
C GLY A 121 -14.20 -3.99 -8.84
N MET A 122 -12.93 -3.84 -8.48
CA MET A 122 -11.82 -4.67 -9.00
C MET A 122 -11.70 -6.03 -8.29
N LYS A 123 -12.55 -6.31 -7.29
CA LYS A 123 -12.47 -7.47 -6.39
C LYS A 123 -11.02 -7.68 -5.93
N ILE A 124 -10.43 -6.61 -5.38
CA ILE A 124 -9.05 -6.67 -4.87
C ILE A 124 -9.01 -7.54 -3.61
N ILE A 125 -10.06 -7.47 -2.79
CA ILE A 125 -10.25 -8.31 -1.62
C ILE A 125 -11.05 -9.55 -2.04
N THR A 126 -10.46 -10.72 -1.88
CA THR A 126 -11.11 -12.01 -2.15
C THR A 126 -11.97 -12.42 -0.95
N TRP A 127 -12.96 -13.29 -1.16
CA TRP A 127 -13.77 -13.84 -0.07
C TRP A 127 -12.90 -14.51 1.02
N GLU A 128 -11.86 -15.21 0.60
CA GLU A 128 -10.86 -15.83 1.48
C GLU A 128 -10.12 -14.78 2.34
N ASP A 129 -9.78 -13.62 1.77
CA ASP A 129 -9.15 -12.51 2.49
C ASP A 129 -10.10 -11.90 3.53
N CYS A 130 -11.40 -11.83 3.22
CA CYS A 130 -12.42 -11.39 4.16
C CYS A 130 -12.57 -12.34 5.35
N GLN A 131 -12.39 -13.65 5.16
CA GLN A 131 -12.49 -14.64 6.25
C GLN A 131 -11.33 -14.57 7.24
N LEU A 132 -10.17 -14.07 6.81
CA LEU A 132 -9.00 -13.86 7.68
C LEU A 132 -9.16 -12.66 8.63
N LEU A 133 -10.13 -11.78 8.38
CA LEU A 133 -10.37 -10.60 9.22
C LEU A 133 -11.17 -10.97 10.48
N PRO A 134 -10.76 -10.48 11.68
CA PRO A 134 -11.59 -10.61 12.86
C PRO A 134 -12.92 -9.89 12.61
N LYS A 135 -14.05 -10.57 12.86
CA LYS A 135 -15.43 -10.12 12.54
C LYS A 135 -15.76 -10.08 11.03
N SER A 136 -15.22 -11.02 10.25
CA SER A 136 -15.53 -11.23 8.81
C SER A 136 -17.03 -11.22 8.47
N GLN A 137 -17.90 -11.70 9.36
CA GLN A 137 -19.35 -11.72 9.17
C GLN A 137 -19.99 -10.32 9.04
N LEU A 138 -19.44 -9.28 9.70
CA LEU A 138 -19.94 -7.91 9.55
C LEU A 138 -19.51 -7.30 8.20
N ILE A 139 -18.28 -7.60 7.77
CA ILE A 139 -17.74 -7.12 6.49
C ILE A 139 -18.46 -7.81 5.33
N ALA A 140 -18.68 -9.13 5.42
CA ALA A 140 -19.46 -9.90 4.46
C ALA A 140 -20.88 -9.33 4.26
N ARG A 141 -21.51 -8.89 5.37
CA ARG A 141 -22.87 -8.31 5.36
C ARG A 141 -22.91 -6.91 4.75
N ILE A 142 -21.90 -6.08 5.01
CA ILE A 142 -21.78 -4.73 4.42
C ILE A 142 -21.43 -4.82 2.93
N LEU A 143 -20.63 -5.82 2.55
CA LEU A 143 -20.03 -5.92 1.23
C LEU A 143 -20.78 -6.85 0.26
N HIS A 144 -21.86 -7.51 0.67
CA HIS A 144 -22.69 -8.41 -0.15
C HIS A 144 -21.88 -9.35 -1.07
N ILE A 145 -20.76 -9.89 -0.57
CA ILE A 145 -19.97 -10.85 -1.33
C ILE A 145 -20.69 -12.19 -1.21
N VAL A 146 -21.25 -12.68 -2.31
CA VAL A 146 -21.84 -14.02 -2.41
C VAL A 146 -20.70 -15.04 -2.48
N PRO A 147 -20.75 -16.14 -1.72
CA PRO A 147 -19.75 -17.21 -1.80
C PRO A 147 -19.76 -17.84 -3.19
N ASP A 148 -18.58 -18.07 -3.75
CA ASP A 148 -18.33 -18.71 -5.05
C ASP A 148 -18.65 -20.22 -5.07
N SER A 149 -19.39 -20.72 -4.06
CA SER A 149 -19.80 -22.12 -3.94
C SER A 149 -21.19 -22.38 -4.54
N ALA A 150 -21.56 -21.60 -5.56
CA ALA A 150 -22.80 -21.78 -6.33
C ALA A 150 -22.54 -22.03 -7.83
N GLU A 151 -21.27 -22.19 -8.22
CA GLU A 151 -20.88 -22.79 -9.48
C GLU A 151 -20.09 -24.07 -9.14
N ASP A 152 -20.85 -25.18 -9.09
CA ASP A 152 -20.49 -26.61 -8.91
C ASP A 152 -20.48 -27.20 -7.49
#